data_AF-A0A9D8PAJ5-F1
#
_entry.id   AF-A0A9D8PAJ5-F1
#
_cell.length_a   1.000
_cell.length_b   1.000
_cell.length_c   1.000
_cell.angle_alpha   90.00
_cell.angle_beta   90.00
_cell.angle_gamma   90.00
#
_symmetry.space_group_name_H-M   'P 1'
#
loop_
_entity.id
_entity.type
_entity.pdbx_description
1 polymer ?
#
loop_
_entity_poly.entity_id
_entity_poly.type
_entity_poly.pdbx_seq_one_letter_code
_entity_poly.pdbx_strand_id
1 'polypeptide(L)' 'EAGDAAGAERQAHTIKGASANVGGERLRAVALELEQAGKAGDLESIKTRMDELAASFAELKDSIQESGVRSQNE' A
#
# COMPACT_ATOMS: atom_id res chain seq x y z
N GLU A 1 -20.07 11.19 -8.83
CA GLU A 1 -18.78 11.07 -9.53
C GLU A 1 -18.50 9.60 -9.78
N ALA A 2 -18.14 9.21 -11.01
CA ALA A 2 -17.68 7.85 -11.28
C ALA A 2 -16.23 7.74 -10.76
N GLY A 3 -15.95 6.79 -9.86
CA GLY A 3 -14.59 6.61 -9.34
C GLY A 3 -13.64 6.11 -10.44
N ASP A 4 -12.38 6.53 -10.39
CA ASP A 4 -11.35 6.13 -11.35
C ASP A 4 -10.69 4.80 -10.96
N ALA A 5 -11.35 3.68 -11.30
CA ALA A 5 -10.82 2.34 -11.04
C ALA A 5 -9.50 2.07 -11.76
N ALA A 6 -9.31 2.62 -12.96
CA ALA A 6 -8.07 2.48 -13.73
C ALA A 6 -6.91 3.31 -13.13
N GLY A 7 -7.22 4.46 -12.55
CA GLY A 7 -6.28 5.21 -11.70
C GLY A 7 -5.86 4.40 -10.48
N ALA A 8 -6.83 3.85 -9.75
CA ALA A 8 -6.59 3.04 -8.57
C ALA A 8 -5.72 1.80 -8.87
N GLU A 9 -6.00 1.09 -9.97
CA GLU A 9 -5.18 -0.04 -10.43
C GLU A 9 -3.71 0.38 -10.61
N ARG A 10 -3.46 1.44 -11.39
CA ARG A 10 -2.11 1.91 -11.70
C ARG A 10 -1.34 2.33 -10.45
N GLN A 11 -2.01 3.02 -9.52
CA GLN A 11 -1.39 3.41 -8.25
C GLN A 11 -1.08 2.18 -7.39
N ALA A 12 -2.00 1.23 -7.29
CA ALA A 12 -1.80 -0.01 -6.56
C ALA A 12 -0.63 -0.83 -7.14
N HIS A 13 -0.49 -0.87 -8.47
CA HIS A 13 0.65 -1.50 -9.14
C HIS A 13 1.99 -0.88 -8.71
N THR A 14 2.08 0.45 -8.70
CA THR A 14 3.29 1.17 -8.27
C THR A 14 3.60 0.92 -6.79
N ILE A 15 2.59 0.98 -5.92
CA ILE A 15 2.76 0.75 -4.47
C ILE A 15 3.23 -0.68 -4.21
N LYS A 16 2.65 -1.67 -4.89
CA LYS A 16 3.07 -3.07 -4.81
C LYS A 16 4.55 -3.24 -5.17
N GLY A 17 4.98 -2.61 -6.27
CA GLY A 17 6.38 -2.65 -6.71
C GLY A 17 7.34 -2.01 -5.70
N ALA A 18 7.00 -0.82 -5.21
CA ALA A 18 7.80 -0.13 -4.19
C ALA A 18 7.90 -0.95 -2.90
N SER A 19 6.77 -1.49 -2.42
CA SER A 19 6.69 -2.29 -1.20
C SER A 19 7.50 -3.58 -1.28
N ALA A 20 7.51 -4.25 -2.45
CA ALA A 20 8.32 -5.43 -2.68
C ALA A 20 9.83 -5.15 -2.56
N ASN A 21 10.28 -3.97 -3.01
CA ASN A 21 11.69 -3.60 -2.98
C ASN A 21 12.20 -3.28 -1.56
N VAL A 22 11.33 -2.78 -0.68
CA VAL A 22 11.69 -2.37 0.69
C VAL A 22 11.31 -3.41 1.75
N GLY A 23 10.83 -4.59 1.34
CA GLY A 23 10.43 -5.67 2.25
C GLY A 23 9.07 -5.48 2.95
N GLY A 24 8.23 -4.55 2.47
CA GLY A 24 6.90 -4.29 3.00
C GLY A 24 5.85 -5.31 2.56
N GLU A 25 5.97 -6.58 2.98
CA GLU A 25 5.12 -7.67 2.49
C GLU A 25 3.61 -7.44 2.73
N ARG A 26 3.25 -6.90 3.91
CA ARG A 26 1.85 -6.57 4.23
C ARG A 26 1.29 -5.50 3.29
N LEU A 27 2.01 -4.41 3.11
CA LEU A 27 1.64 -3.34 2.19
C LEU A 27 1.56 -3.83 0.74
N ARG A 28 2.49 -4.71 0.33
CA ARG A 28 2.50 -5.37 -0.98
C ARG A 28 1.24 -6.22 -1.21
N ALA A 29 0.80 -6.98 -0.21
CA ALA A 29 -0.38 -7.83 -0.31
C ALA A 29 -1.65 -7.00 -0.51
N VAL A 30 -1.86 -5.95 0.30
CA VAL A 30 -3.01 -5.06 0.18
C VAL A 30 -3.01 -4.33 -1.17
N ALA A 31 -1.84 -3.88 -1.63
CA ALA A 31 -1.69 -3.27 -2.95
C ALA A 31 -2.00 -4.24 -4.10
N LEU A 32 -1.73 -5.54 -3.94
CA LEU A 32 -2.12 -6.54 -4.94
C LEU A 32 -3.65 -6.72 -5.02
N GLU A 33 -4.33 -6.77 -3.88
CA GLU A 33 -5.80 -6.87 -3.85
C GLU A 33 -6.46 -5.64 -4.49
N LEU A 34 -5.93 -4.44 -4.23
CA LEU A 34 -6.39 -3.20 -4.85
C LEU A 34 -6.16 -3.14 -6.35
N GLU A 35 -5.02 -3.66 -6.83
CA GLU A 35 -4.76 -3.79 -8.26
C GLU A 35 -5.80 -4.70 -8.93
N GLN A 36 -6.16 -5.81 -8.28
CA GLN A 36 -7.18 -6.74 -8.78
C GLN A 36 -8.58 -6.13 -8.76
N ALA A 37 -8.94 -5.42 -7.69
CA ALA A 37 -10.20 -4.70 -7.59
C ALA A 37 -10.32 -3.59 -8.66
N GLY A 38 -9.23 -2.86 -8.92
CA GLY A 38 -9.15 -1.88 -10.02
C GLY A 38 -9.35 -2.51 -11.39
N LYS A 39 -8.72 -3.66 -11.66
CA LYS A 39 -8.93 -4.43 -12.90
C LYS A 39 -10.37 -4.91 -13.06
N ALA A 40 -11.03 -5.27 -11.96
CA ALA A 40 -12.43 -5.68 -11.95
C ALA A 40 -13.42 -4.51 -12.02
N GLY A 41 -12.96 -3.26 -11.89
CA GLY A 41 -13.82 -2.08 -11.78
C GLY A 41 -14.58 -1.99 -10.46
N ASP A 42 -14.16 -2.75 -9.43
CA ASP A 42 -14.82 -2.82 -8.13
C ASP A 42 -14.36 -1.69 -7.21
N LEU A 43 -15.01 -0.54 -7.36
CA LEU A 43 -14.76 0.64 -6.55
C LEU A 43 -15.16 0.48 -5.08
N GLU A 44 -16.04 -0.46 -4.74
CA GLU A 44 -16.44 -0.71 -3.37
C GLU A 44 -15.34 -1.47 -2.62
N SER A 45 -14.80 -2.53 -3.24
CA SER A 45 -13.62 -3.23 -2.74
C SER A 45 -12.40 -2.32 -2.62
N ILE A 46 -12.19 -1.41 -3.58
CA ILE A 46 -11.13 -0.39 -3.46
C ILE A 46 -11.32 0.45 -2.20
N LYS A 47 -12.52 1.00 -1.98
CA LYS A 47 -12.81 1.87 -0.84
C LYS A 47 -12.63 1.17 0.51
N THR A 48 -13.12 -0.06 0.64
CA THR A 48 -13.03 -0.82 1.89
C THR A 48 -11.60 -1.21 2.26
N ARG A 49 -10.69 -1.24 1.27
CA ARG A 49 -9.28 -1.59 1.45
C ARG A 49 -8.34 -0.39 1.60
N MET A 50 -8.83 0.84 1.40
CA MET A 50 -8.00 2.05 1.56
C MET A 50 -7.47 2.23 2.97
N ASP A 51 -8.31 1.98 3.99
CA ASP A 51 -7.89 2.10 5.39
C ASP A 51 -6.80 1.06 5.75
N GLU A 52 -6.93 -0.16 5.22
CA GLU A 52 -5.95 -1.23 5.41
C GLU A 52 -4.61 -0.92 4.72
N LEU A 53 -4.67 -0.30 3.54
CA LEU A 53 -3.48 0.16 2.80
C LEU A 53 -2.74 1.24 3.60
N ALA A 54 -3.48 2.24 4.11
CA ALA A 54 -2.93 3.33 4.90
C ALA A 54 -2.29 2.83 6.20
N ALA A 55 -2.96 1.91 6.91
CA ALA A 55 -2.43 1.30 8.12
C ALA A 55 -1.13 0.52 7.85
N SER A 56 -1.12 -0.31 6.80
CA SER A 56 0.06 -1.09 6.41
C SER A 56 1.24 -0.21 5.98
N PHE A 57 0.96 0.95 5.37
CA PHE A 57 1.99 1.93 5.02
C PHE A 57 2.57 2.62 6.26
N ALA A 58 1.72 2.99 7.22
CA ALA A 58 2.18 3.58 8.48
C ALA A 58 3.10 2.62 9.24
N GLU A 59 2.73 1.35 9.37
CA GLU A 59 3.57 0.32 10.01
C GLU A 59 4.93 0.15 9.31
N LEU A 60 4.93 0.11 7.98
CA LEU A 60 6.17 0.02 7.20
C LEU A 60 7.05 1.25 7.40
N LYS A 61 6.43 2.44 7.37
CA LYS A 61 7.13 3.71 7.57
C LYS A 61 7.75 3.76 8.97
N ASP A 62 6.99 3.41 10.00
CA ASP A 62 7.48 3.39 11.38
C ASP A 62 8.65 2.41 11.52
N SER A 63 8.55 1.21 10.94
CA SER A 63 9.64 0.22 10.94
C SER A 63 10.92 0.73 10.25
N ILE A 64 10.77 1.44 9.12
CA ILE A 64 11.90 2.06 8.41
C ILE A 64 12.51 3.19 9.25
N GLN A 65 11.69 4.01 9.91
CA GLN A 65 12.15 5.13 10.72
C GLN A 65 12.81 4.67 12.02
N GLU A 66 12.27 3.68 12.71
CA GLU A 66 12.86 3.10 13.94
C GLU A 66 14.25 2.50 13.68
N SER A 67 14.43 1.88 12.51
CA SER A 67 15.73 1.34 12.08
C SER A 67 16.78 2.43 11.82
N GLY A 68 16.35 3.66 11.49
CA GLY A 68 17.23 4.81 11.25
C GLY A 68 17.59 5.61 12.51
N VAL A 69 16.85 5.46 13.61
CA VAL A 69 17.03 6.28 14.83
C VAL A 69 17.87 5.58 15.91
N ARG A 70 18.07 4.26 15.84
CA ARG A 70 18.78 3.50 16.87
C ARG A 70 20.32 3.56 16.80
N SER A 71 20.90 4.48 16.02
CA SER A 71 22.36 4.72 15.98
C SER A 71 22.83 5.91 16.83
N GLN A 72 21.95 6.54 17.62
CA GLN A 72 22.37 7.57 18.58
C GLN A 72 21.63 7.37 19.92
N ASN A 73 22.12 6.44 20.72
CA ASN A 73 22.12 6.64 22.16
C ASN A 73 23.31 5.86 22.73
N GLU A 74 24.31 6.63 23.14
CA GLU A 74 25.57 6.21 23.79
C GLU A 74 25.35 5.29 25.00
#